data_AF-A0A0V8QHB3-F1
#
_entry.id   AF-A0A0V8QHB3-F1
#
_cell.length_a   1.000
_cell.length_b   1.000
_cell.length_c   1.000
_cell.angle_alpha   90.00
_cell.angle_beta   90.00
_cell.angle_gamma   90.00
#
_symmetry.space_group_name_H-M   'P 1'
#
loop_
_entity.id
_entity.type
_entity.pdbx_description
1 polymer ?
#
loop_
_entity_poly.entity_id
_entity_poly.type
_entity_poly.pdbx_seq_one_letter_code
_entity_poly.pdbx_strand_id
1 'polypeptide(L)'
;MMLRSCRGSKEKVNIIMGGNATGETSLGKMLMLFANYFKDGEYKQFTEVINDSARTSSLAVDFVADENILYRFTMSILPKTEEGYTRENIDTKIIYTEIGKRDSCETCKKRLEESDCEQIAYDKINTNGWHFSYPADAGKRKTYYSIEDNKNYLYILEHILKTLDPSIKEVI
;
A
#
# COMPACT_ATOMS: atom_id res chain seq x y z
N MET A 1 -12.55 4.71 14.10
CA MET A 1 -11.16 4.22 14.22
C MET A 1 -10.28 5.41 14.55
N MET A 2 -9.81 5.54 15.79
CA MET A 2 -9.07 6.71 16.26
C MET A 2 -7.65 6.28 16.61
N LEU A 3 -6.66 6.70 15.82
CA LEU A 3 -5.25 6.47 16.09
C LEU A 3 -4.70 7.72 16.79
N ARG A 4 -4.55 7.67 18.13
CA ARG A 4 -3.84 8.71 18.89
C ARG A 4 -2.33 8.53 18.74
N SER A 5 -1.61 9.63 18.54
CA SER A 5 -0.16 9.67 18.30
C SER A 5 0.55 10.50 19.38
N CYS A 6 1.55 9.92 20.03
CA CYS A 6 2.58 10.64 20.81
C CYS A 6 3.88 10.70 19.99
N ARG A 7 4.52 11.88 20.00
CA ARG A 7 5.72 12.26 19.20
C ARG A 7 6.95 11.36 19.45
N GLY A 8 7.75 11.22 18.39
CA GLY A 8 9.01 10.49 18.32
C GLY A 8 8.97 9.53 17.12
N SER A 9 9.91 9.63 16.19
CA SER A 9 10.01 8.80 14.97
C SER A 9 10.19 7.32 15.34
N LYS A 10 9.09 6.65 15.68
CA LYS A 10 9.03 5.20 15.82
C LYS A 10 8.62 4.64 14.48
N GLU A 11 9.41 3.71 13.96
CA GLU A 11 8.92 2.78 12.93
C GLU A 11 7.60 2.18 13.44
N LYS A 12 6.51 2.47 12.74
CA LYS A 12 5.18 2.02 13.16
C LYS A 12 4.87 0.73 12.41
N VAL A 13 4.87 -0.36 13.16
CA VAL A 13 4.37 -1.64 12.64
C VAL A 13 2.85 -1.63 12.72
N ASN A 14 2.19 -1.81 11.57
CA ASN A 14 0.75 -1.96 11.47
C ASN A 14 0.43 -3.40 11.11
N ILE A 15 -0.26 -4.11 12.01
CA ILE A 15 -0.68 -5.50 11.78
C ILE A 15 -2.17 -5.47 11.45
N ILE A 16 -2.53 -6.00 10.28
CA ILE A 16 -3.91 -6.16 9.85
C ILE A 16 -4.29 -7.62 10.08
N MET A 17 -5.28 -7.85 10.94
CA MET A 17 -5.79 -9.19 11.28
C MET A 17 -7.30 -9.19 11.21
N GLY A 18 -7.87 -10.33 10.84
CA GLY A 18 -9.30 -10.57 10.79
C GLY A 18 -9.60 -12.05 10.61
N GLY A 19 -10.86 -12.37 10.34
CA GLY A 19 -11.28 -13.74 10.06
C GLY A 19 -10.74 -14.25 8.73
N ASN A 20 -11.10 -15.47 8.35
CA ASN A 20 -10.79 -15.94 7.01
C ASN A 20 -11.68 -15.22 5.99
N ALA A 21 -11.08 -14.86 4.84
CA ALA A 21 -11.75 -14.23 3.70
C ALA A 21 -12.39 -12.85 3.98
N THR A 22 -11.90 -12.11 4.98
CA THR A 22 -12.36 -10.74 5.27
C THR A 22 -11.65 -9.65 4.47
N GLY A 23 -10.77 -10.04 3.53
CA GLY A 23 -10.20 -9.15 2.52
C GLY A 23 -8.78 -8.68 2.80
N GLU A 24 -8.13 -9.14 3.87
CA GLU A 24 -6.74 -8.82 4.22
C GLU A 24 -5.79 -9.18 3.08
N THR A 25 -6.02 -10.34 2.47
CA THR A 25 -5.22 -10.82 1.34
C THR A 25 -5.42 -9.93 0.11
N SER A 26 -6.65 -9.49 -0.15
CA SER A 26 -6.97 -8.59 -1.26
C SER A 26 -6.36 -7.21 -1.07
N LEU A 27 -6.40 -6.69 0.16
CA LEU A 27 -5.75 -5.43 0.53
C LEU A 27 -4.23 -5.51 0.36
N GLY A 28 -3.59 -6.59 0.83
CA GLY A 28 -2.17 -6.83 0.64
C GLY A 28 -1.77 -6.89 -0.83
N LYS A 29 -2.54 -7.62 -1.66
CA LYS A 29 -2.34 -7.65 -3.11
C LYS A 29 -2.50 -6.26 -3.74
N MET A 30 -3.49 -5.47 -3.32
CA MET A 30 -3.67 -4.12 -3.84
C MET A 30 -2.48 -3.20 -3.52
N LEU A 31 -1.96 -3.25 -2.29
CA LEU A 31 -0.76 -2.50 -1.90
C LEU A 31 0.48 -2.93 -2.69
N MET A 32 0.62 -4.23 -2.97
CA MET A 32 1.68 -4.76 -3.84
C MET A 32 1.62 -4.17 -5.25
N LEU A 33 0.44 -4.25 -5.87
CA LEU A 33 0.21 -3.74 -7.22
C LEU A 33 0.47 -2.24 -7.30
N PHE A 34 -0.01 -1.49 -6.30
CA PHE A 34 0.27 -0.06 -6.16
C PHE A 34 1.78 0.22 -6.09
N ALA A 35 2.53 -0.49 -5.24
CA ALA A 35 3.97 -0.30 -5.12
C ALA A 35 4.72 -0.69 -6.40
N ASN A 36 4.29 -1.76 -7.09
CA ASN A 36 4.90 -2.21 -8.35
C ASN A 36 4.64 -1.23 -9.50
N TYR A 37 3.48 -0.58 -9.54
CA TYR A 37 3.18 0.44 -10.55
C TYR A 37 4.22 1.57 -10.60
N PHE A 38 4.78 1.97 -9.46
CA PHE A 38 5.84 3.00 -9.44
C PHE A 38 7.21 2.48 -9.90
N LYS A 39 7.35 1.18 -10.14
CA LYS A 39 8.59 0.58 -10.69
C LYS A 39 8.55 0.50 -12.22
N ASP A 40 7.41 0.16 -12.80
CA ASP A 40 7.30 -0.17 -14.24
C ASP A 40 6.16 0.55 -14.97
N GLY A 41 5.22 1.20 -14.27
CA GLY A 41 4.04 1.83 -14.86
C GLY A 41 3.02 0.85 -15.45
N GLU A 42 3.14 -0.46 -15.17
CA GLU A 42 2.34 -1.50 -15.80
C GLU A 42 0.97 -1.66 -15.14
N TYR A 43 -0.08 -1.21 -15.81
CA TYR A 43 -1.46 -1.30 -15.31
C TYR A 43 -2.07 -2.71 -15.45
N LYS A 44 -1.50 -3.58 -16.30
CA LYS A 44 -2.09 -4.90 -16.60
C LYS A 44 -2.30 -5.76 -15.35
N GLN A 45 -1.37 -5.67 -14.39
CA GLN A 45 -1.44 -6.41 -13.14
C GLN A 45 -2.71 -6.07 -12.32
N PHE A 46 -3.25 -4.84 -12.45
CA PHE A 46 -4.52 -4.46 -11.82
C PHE A 46 -5.73 -5.09 -12.52
N THR A 47 -5.69 -5.18 -13.85
CA THR A 47 -6.80 -5.75 -14.62
C THR A 47 -7.01 -7.24 -14.38
N GLU A 48 -5.94 -7.96 -14.02
CA GLU A 48 -5.97 -9.40 -13.71
C GLU A 48 -6.63 -9.72 -12.35
N VAL A 49 -6.71 -8.74 -11.45
CA VAL A 49 -7.27 -8.95 -10.10
C VAL A 49 -8.71 -8.43 -9.94
N ILE A 50 -9.31 -7.87 -11.00
CA ILE A 50 -10.70 -7.41 -10.98
C ILE A 50 -11.62 -8.63 -10.99
N ASN A 51 -12.50 -8.71 -9.98
CA ASN A 51 -13.46 -9.80 -9.86
C ASN A 51 -14.75 -9.56 -10.66
N ASP A 52 -15.26 -8.33 -10.64
CA ASP A 52 -16.47 -7.94 -11.40
C ASP A 52 -16.07 -7.07 -12.59
N SER A 53 -15.90 -7.71 -13.74
CA SER A 53 -15.47 -7.03 -14.97
C SER A 53 -16.59 -6.25 -15.68
N ALA A 54 -17.84 -6.35 -15.22
CA ALA A 54 -18.97 -5.64 -15.79
C ALA A 54 -19.14 -4.23 -15.24
N ARG A 55 -18.40 -3.88 -14.17
CA ARG A 55 -18.48 -2.59 -13.49
C ARG A 55 -17.16 -1.86 -13.53
N THR A 56 -17.23 -0.53 -13.49
CA THR A 56 -16.05 0.31 -13.31
C THR A 56 -15.41 0.00 -11.96
N SER A 57 -14.12 -0.31 -11.99
CA SER A 57 -13.29 -0.49 -10.80
C SER A 57 -12.43 0.75 -10.57
N SER A 58 -12.33 1.20 -9.32
CA SER A 58 -11.58 2.42 -8.98
C SER A 58 -10.67 2.21 -7.79
N LEU A 59 -9.48 2.78 -7.84
CA LEU A 59 -8.53 2.84 -6.74
C LEU A 59 -8.09 4.29 -6.53
N ALA A 60 -8.05 4.72 -5.28
CA ALA A 60 -7.50 6.01 -4.87
C ALA A 60 -6.59 5.81 -3.65
N VAL A 61 -5.35 6.28 -3.73
CA VAL A 61 -4.36 6.15 -2.66
C VAL A 61 -3.69 7.50 -2.45
N ASP A 62 -3.80 8.02 -1.22
CA ASP A 62 -3.07 9.21 -0.77
C ASP A 62 -1.80 8.75 -0.05
N PHE A 63 -0.64 9.26 -0.46
CA PHE A 63 0.65 8.82 0.08
C PHE A 63 1.69 9.95 0.06
N VAL A 64 2.76 9.75 0.83
CA VAL A 64 3.92 10.63 0.91
C VAL A 64 5.13 9.78 0.52
N ALA A 65 5.90 10.26 -0.46
CA ALA A 65 7.12 9.61 -0.94
C ALA A 65 8.34 10.48 -0.63
N ASP A 66 8.27 11.76 -1.00
CA ASP A 66 9.24 12.79 -0.63
C ASP A 66 8.81 13.60 0.60
N GLU A 67 9.78 14.22 1.27
CA GLU A 67 9.50 15.06 2.44
C GLU A 67 8.57 16.24 2.07
N ASN A 68 7.43 16.33 2.75
CA ASN A 68 6.46 17.42 2.65
C ASN A 68 5.67 17.51 1.33
N ILE A 69 5.52 16.42 0.56
CA ILE A 69 4.59 16.39 -0.59
C ILE A 69 3.56 15.29 -0.36
N LEU A 70 2.27 15.64 -0.45
CA LEU A 70 1.18 14.68 -0.48
C LEU A 70 0.80 14.40 -1.93
N TYR A 71 0.91 13.15 -2.32
CA TYR A 71 0.48 12.64 -3.62
C TYR A 71 -0.87 11.94 -3.48
N ARG A 72 -1.69 12.03 -4.53
CA ARG A 72 -2.90 11.23 -4.72
C ARG A 72 -2.80 10.50 -6.05
N PHE A 73 -2.67 9.18 -5.96
CA PHE A 73 -2.81 8.27 -7.09
C PHE A 73 -4.27 7.89 -7.25
N THR A 74 -4.82 8.03 -8.46
CA THR A 74 -6.14 7.54 -8.81
C THR A 74 -6.07 6.71 -10.07
N MET A 75 -6.73 5.56 -10.06
CA MET A 75 -6.89 4.70 -11.22
C MET A 75 -8.36 4.34 -11.38
N SER A 76 -8.88 4.48 -12.60
CA SER A 76 -10.22 4.07 -12.99
C SER A 76 -10.11 3.09 -14.15
N ILE A 77 -10.72 1.93 -13.99
CA ILE A 77 -10.72 0.84 -14.96
C ILE A 77 -12.17 0.63 -15.40
N LEU A 78 -12.48 1.03 -16.63
CA LEU A 78 -13.80 0.86 -17.23
C LEU A 78 -14.14 -0.63 -17.39
N PRO A 79 -15.43 -1.00 -17.51
CA PRO A 79 -15.83 -2.38 -17.75
C PRO A 79 -15.10 -3.02 -18.93
N LYS A 80 -14.84 -4.33 -18.81
CA LYS A 80 -14.15 -5.11 -19.83
C LYS A 80 -15.01 -5.18 -21.10
N THR A 81 -14.41 -4.89 -22.26
CA THR A 81 -15.07 -5.06 -23.56
C THR A 81 -14.91 -6.50 -24.06
N GLU A 82 -15.54 -6.83 -25.20
CA GLU A 82 -15.35 -8.15 -25.84
C GLU A 82 -13.88 -8.46 -26.18
N GLU A 83 -13.10 -7.42 -26.47
CA GLU A 83 -11.67 -7.51 -26.80
C GLU A 83 -10.76 -7.56 -25.55
N GLY A 84 -11.33 -7.42 -24.36
CA GLY A 84 -10.62 -7.42 -23.09
C GLY A 84 -10.33 -6.01 -22.56
N TYR A 85 -9.33 -5.91 -21.67
CA TYR A 85 -8.88 -4.61 -21.16
C TYR A 85 -7.79 -4.06 -22.07
N THR A 86 -8.01 -2.87 -22.62
CA THR A 86 -7.06 -2.11 -23.41
C THR A 86 -6.62 -0.85 -22.67
N ARG A 87 -5.60 -0.13 -23.17
CA ARG A 87 -5.12 1.10 -22.53
C ARG A 87 -6.20 2.17 -22.42
N GLU A 88 -7.12 2.23 -23.39
CA GLU A 88 -8.23 3.20 -23.42
C GLU A 88 -9.24 2.97 -22.30
N ASN A 89 -9.30 1.74 -21.76
CA ASN A 89 -10.16 1.42 -20.62
C ASN A 89 -9.56 1.86 -19.29
N ILE A 90 -8.33 2.37 -19.29
CA ILE A 90 -7.55 2.63 -18.07
C ILE A 90 -7.21 4.11 -18.02
N ASP A 91 -7.82 4.80 -17.06
CA ASP A 91 -7.43 6.15 -16.69
C ASP A 91 -6.57 6.08 -15.43
N THR A 92 -5.42 6.76 -15.43
CA THR A 92 -4.53 6.81 -14.28
C THR A 92 -3.96 8.21 -14.15
N LYS A 93 -4.13 8.80 -12.97
CA LYS A 93 -3.75 10.17 -12.67
C LYS A 93 -2.98 10.19 -11.35
N ILE A 94 -1.91 10.97 -11.31
CA ILE A 94 -1.20 11.28 -10.08
C ILE A 94 -1.15 12.80 -9.96
N ILE A 95 -1.76 13.32 -8.90
CA ILE A 95 -1.71 14.74 -8.54
C ILE A 95 -1.00 14.90 -7.21
N TYR A 96 -0.53 16.11 -6.94
CA TYR A 96 0.21 16.39 -5.72
C TYR A 96 -0.06 17.79 -5.17
N THR A 97 0.24 17.97 -3.89
CA THR A 97 0.30 19.26 -3.22
C THR A 97 1.42 19.25 -2.18
N GLU A 98 2.02 20.40 -1.94
CA GLU A 98 2.90 20.60 -0.80
C GLU A 98 2.14 20.51 0.54
N ILE A 99 2.79 19.96 1.55
CA ILE A 99 2.31 19.86 2.93
C ILE A 99 2.94 21.02 3.72
N GLY A 100 2.11 21.99 4.10
CA GLY A 100 2.53 23.12 4.93
C GLY A 100 2.72 22.75 6.40
N LYS A 101 3.50 23.55 7.14
CA LYS A 101 3.80 23.33 8.58
C LYS A 101 2.57 23.26 9.50
N ARG A 102 1.44 23.83 9.07
CA ARG A 102 0.17 23.86 9.82
C ARG A 102 -0.91 23.01 9.14
N ASP A 103 -0.58 22.34 8.04
CA ASP A 103 -1.55 21.53 7.32
C ASP A 103 -1.83 20.24 8.11
N SER A 104 -3.10 19.86 8.11
CA SER A 104 -3.49 18.50 8.42
C SER A 104 -3.66 17.69 7.14
N CYS A 105 -3.77 16.37 7.26
CA CYS A 105 -4.07 15.48 6.14
C CYS A 105 -5.35 15.93 5.41
N GLU A 106 -6.38 16.29 6.17
CA GLU A 106 -7.69 16.75 5.69
C GLU A 106 -7.57 18.07 4.92
N THR A 107 -6.72 18.99 5.36
CA THR A 107 -6.47 20.25 4.64
C THR A 107 -5.81 19.99 3.29
N CYS A 108 -4.80 19.12 3.24
CA CYS A 108 -4.16 18.75 1.98
C CYS A 108 -5.13 18.03 1.03
N LYS A 109 -5.94 17.09 1.54
CA LYS A 109 -6.97 16.38 0.75
C LYS A 109 -7.97 17.35 0.13
N LYS A 110 -8.47 18.29 0.91
CA LYS A 110 -9.40 19.32 0.43
C LYS A 110 -8.75 20.15 -0.70
N ARG A 111 -7.47 20.51 -0.55
CA ARG A 111 -6.73 21.22 -1.59
C ARG A 111 -6.63 20.42 -2.89
N LEU A 112 -6.38 19.11 -2.80
CA LEU A 112 -6.33 18.19 -3.95
C LEU A 112 -7.69 18.02 -4.66
N GLU A 113 -8.81 18.31 -3.97
CA GLU A 113 -10.16 18.19 -4.53
C GLU A 113 -10.66 19.50 -5.15
N GLU A 114 -10.30 20.64 -4.56
CA GLU A 114 -10.80 21.95 -4.96
C GLU A 114 -9.93 22.66 -6.01
N SER A 115 -8.66 22.26 -6.13
CA SER A 115 -7.68 22.94 -6.97
C SER A 115 -7.45 22.15 -8.26
N ASP A 116 -7.17 22.86 -9.36
CA ASP A 116 -6.65 22.24 -10.57
C ASP A 116 -5.18 21.89 -10.35
N CYS A 117 -4.93 20.76 -9.68
CA CYS A 117 -3.60 20.31 -9.33
C CYS A 117 -2.86 19.80 -10.56
N GLU A 118 -1.57 20.13 -10.65
CA GLU A 118 -0.69 19.60 -11.66
C GLU A 118 -0.59 18.06 -11.56
N GLN A 119 -0.48 17.44 -12.73
CA GLN A 119 -0.26 16.01 -12.84
C GLN A 119 1.23 15.71 -12.96
N ILE A 120 1.66 14.62 -12.33
CA ILE A 120 3.03 14.13 -12.38
C ILE A 120 3.07 12.69 -12.90
N ALA A 121 4.11 12.35 -13.65
CA ALA A 121 4.34 10.98 -14.10
C ALA A 121 4.89 10.10 -12.96
N TYR A 122 4.60 8.81 -13.00
CA TYR A 122 4.98 7.88 -11.93
C TYR A 122 6.50 7.76 -11.73
N ASP A 123 7.27 7.87 -12.81
CA ASP A 123 8.73 7.74 -12.86
C ASP A 123 9.46 8.94 -12.26
N LYS A 124 8.76 10.05 -12.02
CA LYS A 124 9.29 11.24 -11.35
C LYS A 124 9.17 11.20 -9.83
N ILE A 125 8.48 10.20 -9.29
CA ILE A 125 8.24 10.07 -7.85
C ILE A 125 9.29 9.15 -7.24
N ASN A 126 10.02 9.68 -6.25
CA ASN A 126 11.06 8.94 -5.57
C ASN A 126 10.47 7.94 -4.55
N THR A 127 10.35 6.68 -4.96
CA THR A 127 9.84 5.59 -4.11
C THR A 127 10.96 4.77 -3.46
N ASN A 128 12.17 5.33 -3.35
CA ASN A 128 13.29 4.65 -2.72
C ASN A 128 12.96 4.24 -1.27
N GLY A 129 13.29 3.01 -0.92
CA GLY A 129 12.97 2.43 0.39
C GLY A 129 11.60 1.76 0.47
N TRP A 130 10.79 1.81 -0.60
CA TRP A 130 9.57 1.00 -0.67
C TRP A 130 9.94 -0.46 -0.95
N HIS A 131 9.68 -1.31 0.05
CA HIS A 131 9.86 -2.74 -0.07
C HIS A 131 8.53 -3.44 0.15
N PHE A 132 8.15 -4.30 -0.80
CA PHE A 132 6.98 -5.15 -0.68
C PHE A 132 7.40 -6.61 -0.89
N SER A 133 6.94 -7.48 0.00
CA SER A 133 7.12 -8.92 -0.12
C SER A 133 5.79 -9.62 0.08
N TYR A 134 5.29 -10.30 -0.95
CA TYR A 134 4.13 -11.17 -0.80
C TYR A 134 4.57 -12.61 -0.50
N PRO A 135 3.84 -13.39 0.32
CA PRO A 135 4.23 -14.77 0.64
C PRO A 135 4.42 -15.69 -0.58
N ALA A 136 3.75 -15.40 -1.70
CA ALA A 136 3.93 -16.16 -2.94
C ALA A 136 5.19 -15.76 -3.74
N ASP A 137 5.71 -14.54 -3.53
CA ASP A 137 6.92 -14.03 -4.21
C ASP A 137 8.20 -14.59 -3.59
N ALA A 138 8.10 -15.19 -2.40
CA ALA A 138 9.18 -15.87 -1.70
C ALA A 138 9.53 -17.25 -2.32
N GLY A 139 9.60 -17.34 -3.65
CA GLY A 139 10.25 -18.41 -4.42
C GLY A 139 9.75 -19.86 -4.27
N LYS A 140 10.00 -20.69 -5.30
CA LYS A 140 9.84 -22.16 -5.23
C LYS A 140 10.79 -22.83 -4.23
N ARG A 141 11.86 -22.14 -3.83
CA ARG A 141 12.74 -22.54 -2.72
C ARG A 141 12.36 -21.71 -1.51
N LYS A 142 11.37 -22.19 -0.79
CA LYS A 142 11.12 -21.79 0.60
C LYS A 142 12.33 -22.24 1.43
N THR A 143 13.44 -21.50 1.39
CA THR A 143 14.42 -21.52 2.47
C THR A 143 13.85 -20.65 3.57
N TYR A 144 12.79 -21.14 4.23
CA TYR A 144 12.51 -20.65 5.55
C TYR A 144 13.72 -21.07 6.38
N TYR A 145 14.53 -20.10 6.79
CA TYR A 145 15.37 -20.33 7.96
C TYR A 145 14.41 -20.74 9.07
N SER A 146 14.76 -21.78 9.83
CA SER A 146 13.99 -22.06 11.02
C SER A 146 14.01 -20.79 11.88
N ILE A 147 12.89 -20.44 12.51
CA ILE A 147 12.84 -19.26 13.39
C ILE A 147 13.92 -19.39 14.48
N GLU A 148 14.24 -20.63 14.85
CA GLU A 148 15.27 -21.03 15.80
C GLU A 148 16.69 -20.73 15.30
N ASP A 149 16.93 -20.70 13.98
CA ASP A 149 18.26 -20.48 13.38
C ASP A 149 18.74 -19.03 13.52
N ASN A 150 17.84 -18.09 13.82
CA ASN A 150 18.19 -16.68 13.94
C ASN A 150 17.49 -16.02 15.13
N LYS A 151 18.29 -15.70 16.15
CA LYS A 151 17.83 -15.04 17.39
C LYS A 151 17.06 -13.73 17.15
N ASN A 152 17.31 -13.04 16.04
CA ASN A 152 16.56 -11.82 15.71
C ASN A 152 15.10 -12.13 15.36
N TYR A 153 14.81 -13.28 14.73
CA TYR A 153 13.42 -13.66 14.44
C TYR A 153 12.66 -14.03 15.71
N LEU A 154 13.27 -14.75 16.64
CA LEU A 154 12.68 -15.02 17.96
C LEU A 154 12.41 -13.72 18.73
N TYR A 155 13.38 -12.79 18.72
CA TYR A 155 13.22 -11.47 19.33
C TYR A 155 12.04 -10.68 18.74
N ILE A 156 11.94 -10.63 17.40
CA ILE A 156 10.84 -9.96 16.70
C ILE A 156 9.51 -10.64 17.01
N LEU A 157 9.45 -11.98 16.95
CA LEU A 157 8.26 -12.76 17.24
C LEU A 157 7.76 -12.52 18.67
N GLU A 158 8.66 -12.51 19.65
CA GLU A 158 8.33 -12.21 21.04
C GLU A 158 7.73 -10.81 21.19
N HIS A 159 8.30 -9.80 20.53
CA HIS A 159 7.77 -8.43 20.60
C HIS A 159 6.40 -8.33 19.92
N ILE A 160 6.20 -9.03 18.80
CA ILE A 160 4.89 -9.10 18.14
C ILE A 160 3.88 -9.75 19.07
N LEU A 161 4.19 -10.91 19.64
CA LEU A 161 3.30 -11.65 20.52
C LEU A 161 2.97 -10.88 21.80
N LYS A 162 3.94 -10.24 22.45
CA LYS A 162 3.72 -9.35 23.61
C LYS A 162 2.88 -8.12 23.28
N THR A 163 2.95 -7.64 22.04
CA THR A 163 2.10 -6.53 21.59
C THR A 163 0.65 -6.97 21.38
N LEU A 164 0.45 -8.20 20.89
CA LEU A 164 -0.86 -8.79 20.65
C LEU A 164 -1.53 -9.26 21.95
N ASP A 165 -0.76 -9.86 22.85
CA ASP A 165 -1.17 -10.34 24.17
C ASP A 165 -0.07 -10.03 25.21
N PRO A 166 -0.27 -8.98 26.03
CA PRO A 166 0.68 -8.59 27.07
C PRO A 166 0.89 -9.64 28.17
N SER A 167 0.06 -10.69 28.24
CA SER A 167 0.23 -11.79 29.19
C SER A 167 1.36 -12.75 28.81
N ILE A 168 1.79 -12.73 27.54
CA ILE A 168 2.92 -13.52 27.05
C ILE A 168 4.22 -12.99 27.67
N LYS A 169 4.94 -13.84 28.40
CA LYS A 169 6.16 -13.44 29.12
C LYS A 169 7.45 -13.67 28.33
N GLU A 170 7.51 -14.73 27.53
CA GLU A 170 8.65 -15.10 26.69
C GLU A 170 8.21 -16.05 25.58
N VAL A 171 9.01 -16.13 24.51
CA VAL A 171 8.88 -17.13 23.44
C VAL A 171 10.12 -18.02 23.51
N ILE A 172 9.92 -19.31 23.78
CA ILE A 172 10.98 -20.33 23.94
C ILE A 172 11.12 -21.11 22.64
#